data_AF-A0A447IJ75-F1
#
_entry.id   AF-A0A447IJ75-F1
#
_cell.length_a   1.000
_cell.length_b   1.000
_cell.length_c   1.000
_cell.angle_alpha   90.00
_cell.angle_beta   90.00
_cell.angle_gamma   90.00
#
_symmetry.space_group_name_H-M   'P 1'
#
loop_
_entity.id
_entity.type
_entity.pdbx_description
1 polymer ?
#
loop_
_entity_poly.entity_id
_entity_poly.type
_entity_poly.pdbx_seq_one_letter_code
_entity_poly.pdbx_strand_id
1 'polypeptide(L)'
;MTYQSHSFLTEEDRAQIRDIHKRASIRQITREVCEEAEIPVWLVLGPGRDAHLCRVRETIYDIATRHGFSLSQIGRVFQRDHTTVMSGLRNIRKRRGEA
;
A
#
# COMPACT_ATOMS: atom_id res chain seq x y z
N MET A 1 20.46 3.84 27.27
CA MET A 1 21.52 3.86 26.23
C MET A 1 21.14 4.92 25.21
N THR A 2 21.60 6.15 25.41
CA THR A 2 21.44 7.26 24.47
C THR A 2 22.52 7.14 23.40
N TYR A 3 22.12 6.80 22.17
CA TYR A 3 23.02 6.81 21.03
C TYR A 3 23.42 8.26 20.75
N GLN A 4 24.69 8.61 20.99
CA GLN A 4 25.26 9.88 20.53
C GLN A 4 25.14 9.96 19.01
N SER A 5 24.32 10.89 18.54
CA SER A 5 24.09 11.19 17.14
C SER A 5 25.34 11.84 16.52
N HIS A 6 26.34 11.04 16.17
CA HIS A 6 27.25 11.45 15.10
C HIS A 6 26.44 11.41 13.80
N SER A 7 26.16 12.58 13.23
CA SER A 7 25.33 12.73 12.05
C SER A 7 26.06 12.20 10.81
N PHE A 8 25.98 10.89 10.58
CA PHE A 8 26.46 10.23 9.36
C PHE A 8 25.68 10.64 8.11
N LEU A 9 24.51 11.28 8.28
CA LEU A 9 23.65 11.72 7.19
C LEU A 9 23.92 13.19 6.89
N THR A 10 24.29 13.47 5.65
CA THR A 10 24.43 14.82 5.10
C THR A 10 23.06 15.50 4.98
N GLU A 11 23.04 16.81 4.77
CA GLU A 11 21.79 17.54 4.47
C GLU A 11 21.13 17.05 3.18
N GLU A 12 21.92 16.59 2.21
CA GLU A 12 21.47 15.97 0.98
C GLU A 12 20.78 14.63 1.25
N ASP A 13 21.37 13.76 2.08
CA ASP A 13 20.73 12.50 2.51
C ASP A 13 19.39 12.77 3.21
N ARG A 14 19.35 13.77 4.08
CA ARG A 14 18.11 14.19 4.77
C ARG A 14 17.07 14.74 3.80
N ALA A 15 17.49 15.47 2.77
CA ALA A 15 16.59 15.97 1.73
C ALA A 15 16.03 14.82 0.87
N GLN A 16 16.85 13.83 0.51
CA GLN A 16 16.40 12.64 -0.21
C GLN A 16 15.43 11.81 0.63
N ILE A 17 15.69 11.61 1.93
CA ILE A 17 14.75 10.93 2.84
C ILE A 17 13.39 11.64 2.87
N ARG A 18 13.38 12.98 2.96
CA ARG A 18 12.12 13.76 2.90
C ARG A 18 11.40 13.58 1.57
N ASP A 19 12.12 13.52 0.46
CA ASP A 19 11.50 13.32 -0.86
C ASP A 19 10.91 11.91 -1.02
N ILE A 20 11.55 10.89 -0.44
CA ILE A 20 10.97 9.54 -0.33
C ILE A 20 9.64 9.59 0.41
N HIS A 21 9.54 10.34 1.52
CA HIS A 21 8.28 10.51 2.26
C HIS A 21 7.19 11.26 1.48
N LYS A 22 7.54 12.09 0.49
CA LYS A 22 6.55 12.74 -0.39
C LYS A 22 5.90 11.74 -1.36
N ARG A 23 6.57 10.63 -1.68
CA ARG A 23 5.99 9.55 -2.48
C ARG A 23 5.21 8.63 -1.54
N ALA A 24 3.89 8.56 -1.71
CA ALA A 24 3.06 7.67 -0.91
C ALA A 24 3.56 6.22 -1.04
N SER A 25 3.95 5.60 0.08
CA SER A 25 4.31 4.17 0.09
C SER A 25 3.05 3.31 0.06
N ILE A 26 3.13 2.06 -0.43
CA ILE A 26 1.99 1.12 -0.38
C ILE A 26 1.46 0.97 1.05
N ARG A 27 2.34 1.01 2.07
CA ARG A 27 1.95 0.95 3.49
C ARG A 27 1.21 2.19 3.94
N GLN A 28 1.59 3.36 3.45
CA GLN A 28 0.88 4.61 3.74
C GLN A 28 -0.51 4.61 3.08
N ILE A 29 -0.60 4.27 1.80
CA ILE A 29 -1.89 4.09 1.10
C ILE A 29 -2.77 3.10 1.87
N THR A 30 -2.20 1.98 2.31
CA THR A 30 -2.93 0.98 3.10
C THR A 30 -3.48 1.59 4.38
N ARG A 31 -2.68 2.35 5.13
CA ARG A 31 -3.10 2.99 6.37
C ARG A 31 -4.24 3.99 6.13
N GLU A 32 -4.07 4.89 5.17
CA GLU A 32 -5.07 5.93 4.85
C GLU A 32 -6.41 5.30 4.44
N VAL A 33 -6.40 4.28 3.58
CA VAL A 33 -7.64 3.58 3.17
C VAL A 33 -8.26 2.81 4.33
N CYS A 34 -7.45 2.22 5.21
CA CYS A 34 -7.94 1.50 6.38
C CYS A 34 -8.57 2.44 7.42
N GLU A 35 -7.99 3.62 7.63
CA GLU A 35 -8.52 4.66 8.51
C GLU A 35 -9.88 5.15 8.00
N GLU A 36 -10.00 5.47 6.71
CA GLU A 36 -11.27 5.89 6.10
C GLU A 36 -12.35 4.80 6.14
N ALA A 37 -11.95 3.53 5.99
CA ALA A 37 -12.87 2.40 6.01
C ALA A 37 -13.19 1.88 7.42
N GLU A 38 -12.62 2.48 8.47
CA GLU A 38 -12.71 2.01 9.87
C GLU A 38 -12.33 0.53 10.06
N ILE A 39 -11.36 0.04 9.27
CA ILE A 39 -10.91 -1.35 9.30
C ILE A 39 -9.46 -1.41 9.79
N PRO A 40 -9.15 -2.23 10.80
CA PRO A 40 -7.76 -2.44 11.22
C PRO A 40 -6.86 -2.97 10.09
N VAL A 41 -5.70 -2.33 9.91
CA VAL A 41 -4.70 -2.69 8.88
C VAL A 41 -4.32 -4.18 8.91
N TRP A 42 -4.22 -4.78 10.09
CA TRP A 42 -3.84 -6.19 10.24
C TRP A 42 -4.90 -7.16 9.67
N LEU A 43 -6.18 -6.80 9.63
CA LEU A 43 -7.22 -7.59 8.95
C LEU A 43 -7.06 -7.53 7.44
N VAL A 44 -6.78 -6.34 6.92
CA VAL A 44 -6.55 -6.09 5.49
C VAL A 44 -5.27 -6.77 5.02
N LEU A 45 -4.20 -6.79 5.81
CA LEU A 45 -2.98 -7.54 5.49
C LEU A 45 -3.11 -9.05 5.75
N GLY A 46 -4.10 -9.48 6.53
CA GLY A 46 -4.32 -10.87 6.89
C GLY A 46 -4.83 -11.77 5.76
N PRO A 47 -5.01 -13.08 6.01
CA PRO A 47 -5.47 -14.04 5.01
C PRO A 47 -6.99 -14.00 4.75
N GLY A 48 -7.78 -13.37 5.65
CA GLY A 48 -9.25 -13.35 5.60
C GLY A 48 -9.82 -12.90 4.26
N ARG A 49 -10.94 -13.49 3.83
CA ARG A 49 -11.53 -13.30 2.49
C ARG A 49 -12.93 -12.71 2.50
N ASP A 50 -13.36 -12.16 3.63
CA ASP A 50 -14.65 -11.50 3.76
C ASP A 50 -14.82 -10.42 2.70
N ALA A 51 -16.03 -10.29 2.17
CA ALA A 51 -16.30 -9.45 1.01
C ALA A 51 -15.87 -7.99 1.22
N HIS A 52 -16.05 -7.45 2.43
CA HIS A 52 -15.64 -6.08 2.78
C HIS A 52 -14.11 -5.92 2.80
N LEU A 53 -13.36 -6.88 3.39
CA LEU A 53 -11.89 -6.87 3.38
C LEU A 53 -11.34 -6.98 1.95
N CYS A 54 -11.94 -7.83 1.12
CA CYS A 54 -11.57 -7.96 -0.28
C CYS A 54 -11.78 -6.64 -1.04
N ARG A 55 -12.92 -5.96 -0.84
CA ARG A 55 -13.16 -4.63 -1.45
C ARG A 55 -12.12 -3.59 -1.05
N VAL A 56 -11.73 -3.56 0.23
CA VAL A 56 -10.72 -2.65 0.74
C VAL A 56 -9.36 -2.93 0.11
N ARG A 57 -8.93 -4.20 0.06
CA ARG A 57 -7.69 -4.59 -0.63
C ARG A 57 -7.68 -4.19 -2.09
N GLU A 58 -8.76 -4.48 -2.82
CA GLU A 58 -8.87 -4.16 -4.24
C GLU A 58 -8.81 -2.64 -4.48
N THR A 59 -9.36 -1.84 -3.56
CA THR A 59 -9.25 -0.37 -3.58
C THR A 59 -7.80 0.07 -3.38
N ILE A 60 -7.09 -0.52 -2.42
CA ILE A 60 -5.67 -0.24 -2.19
C ILE A 60 -4.82 -0.64 -3.41
N TYR A 61 -5.13 -1.78 -4.04
CA TYR A 61 -4.42 -2.22 -5.24
C TYR A 61 -4.57 -1.22 -6.37
N ASP A 62 -5.78 -0.75 -6.65
CA ASP A 62 -6.05 0.25 -7.69
C ASP A 62 -5.30 1.56 -7.41
N ILE A 63 -5.41 2.11 -6.20
CA ILE A 63 -4.68 3.32 -5.81
C ILE A 63 -3.17 3.11 -5.95
N ALA A 64 -2.61 2.04 -5.40
CA ALA A 64 -1.18 1.75 -5.50
C ALA A 64 -0.72 1.64 -6.97
N THR A 65 -1.50 1.02 -7.86
CA THR A 65 -1.14 0.97 -9.29
C THR A 65 -1.16 2.35 -9.94
N ARG A 66 -2.13 3.22 -9.59
CA ARG A 66 -2.18 4.62 -10.09
C ARG A 66 -1.00 5.45 -9.58
N HIS A 67 -0.43 5.10 -8.43
CA HIS A 67 0.81 5.66 -7.89
C HIS A 67 2.09 5.02 -8.48
N GLY A 68 1.97 4.14 -9.49
CA GLY A 68 3.10 3.57 -10.22
C GLY A 68 3.73 2.32 -9.61
N PHE A 69 3.11 1.72 -8.58
CA PHE A 69 3.60 0.47 -8.01
C PHE A 69 3.26 -0.73 -8.92
N SER A 70 4.22 -1.62 -9.11
CA SER A 70 4.02 -2.88 -9.85
C SER A 70 3.19 -3.89 -9.06
N LEU A 71 2.51 -4.79 -9.76
CA LEU A 71 1.69 -5.85 -9.15
C LEU A 71 2.49 -6.72 -8.17
N SER A 72 3.75 -6.99 -8.50
CA SER A 72 4.64 -7.78 -7.62
C SER A 72 5.06 -7.00 -6.37
N GLN A 73 5.27 -5.68 -6.46
CA GLN A 73 5.54 -4.85 -5.27
C GLN A 73 4.33 -4.82 -4.33
N ILE A 74 3.13 -4.67 -4.89
CA ILE A 74 1.87 -4.74 -4.13
C ILE A 74 1.72 -6.13 -3.50
N GLY A 75 1.87 -7.19 -4.30
CA GLY A 75 1.78 -8.58 -3.84
C GLY A 75 2.69 -8.87 -2.65
N ARG A 76 3.95 -8.41 -2.66
CA ARG A 76 4.88 -8.56 -1.53
C ARG A 76 4.38 -7.94 -0.24
N VAL A 77 3.79 -6.73 -0.29
CA VAL A 77 3.28 -6.05 0.91
C VAL A 77 2.09 -6.80 1.50
N PHE A 78 1.21 -7.32 0.65
CA PHE A 78 0.01 -8.05 1.04
C PHE A 78 0.21 -9.57 1.23
N GLN A 79 1.44 -10.06 1.03
CA GLN A 79 1.76 -11.49 1.00
C GLN A 79 0.84 -12.28 0.04
N ARG A 80 0.62 -11.72 -1.15
CA ARG A 80 -0.21 -12.32 -2.22
C ARG A 80 0.58 -12.43 -3.50
N ASP A 81 0.22 -13.42 -4.31
CA ASP A 81 0.75 -13.51 -5.65
C ASP A 81 0.24 -12.34 -6.53
N HIS A 82 1.09 -11.92 -7.47
CA HIS A 82 0.77 -10.84 -8.41
C HIS A 82 -0.51 -11.10 -9.24
N THR A 83 -0.85 -12.37 -9.51
CA THR A 83 -2.12 -12.74 -10.17
C THR A 83 -3.34 -12.48 -9.29
N THR A 84 -3.20 -12.55 -7.96
CA THR A 84 -4.27 -12.18 -7.01
C THR A 84 -4.51 -10.68 -7.06
N VAL A 85 -3.44 -9.88 -7.15
CA VAL A 85 -3.54 -8.42 -7.32
C VAL A 85 -4.24 -8.09 -8.64
N MET A 86 -3.83 -8.74 -9.73
CA MET A 86 -4.47 -8.59 -11.05
C MET A 86 -5.96 -8.93 -11.05
N SER A 87 -6.35 -10.04 -10.42
CA SER A 87 -7.76 -10.44 -10.27
C SER A 87 -8.55 -9.37 -9.50
N GLY A 88 -7.97 -8.86 -8.41
CA GLY A 88 -8.58 -7.78 -7.62
C GLY A 88 -8.78 -6.48 -8.42
N LEU A 89 -7.81 -6.11 -9.25
CA LEU A 89 -7.91 -4.95 -10.16
C LEU A 89 -9.01 -5.13 -11.21
N ARG A 90 -9.18 -6.34 -11.75
CA ARG A 90 -10.28 -6.64 -12.67
C ARG A 90 -11.65 -6.49 -11.98
N ASN A 91 -11.76 -6.94 -10.73
CA ASN A 91 -12.99 -6.84 -9.96
C ASN A 91 -13.41 -5.39 -9.69
N ILE A 92 -12.46 -4.53 -9.27
CA ILE A 92 -12.77 -3.12 -8.99
C ILE A 92 -13.11 -2.34 -10.26
N ARG A 93 -12.41 -2.56 -11.37
CA ARG A 93 -12.75 -1.96 -12.67
C ARG A 93 -14.16 -2.33 -13.12
N LYS A 94 -14.52 -3.62 -13.00
CA LYS A 94 -15.88 -4.09 -13.27
C LYS A 94 -16.92 -3.40 -12.39
N ARG A 95 -16.65 -3.22 -11.09
CA ARG A 95 -17.57 -2.52 -10.17
C ARG A 95 -17.72 -1.03 -10.50
N ARG A 96 -16.67 -0.39 -11.02
CA ARG A 96 -16.68 1.03 -11.40
C ARG A 96 -17.21 1.29 -12.81
N GLY A 97 -17.52 0.25 -13.57
CA GLY A 97 -17.95 0.38 -14.97
C GLY A 97 -16.82 0.77 -15.92
N GLU A 98 -15.57 0.55 -15.52
CA GLU A 98 -14.36 0.83 -16.33
C GLU A 98 -14.01 -0.36 -17.25
N ALA A 99 -14.96 -1.25 -17.54
CA ALA A 99 -14.77 -2.54 -18.20
C ALA A 99 -15.41 -2.61 -19.58
#